data_AF-A0A0F8WRX5-F1
#
_entry.id   AF-A0A0F8WRX5-F1
#
_cell.length_a   1.000
_cell.length_b   1.000
_cell.length_c   1.000
_cell.angle_alpha   90.00
_cell.angle_beta   90.00
_cell.angle_gamma   90.00
#
_symmetry.space_group_name_H-M   'P 1'
#
loop_
_entity.id
_entity.type
_entity.pdbx_description
1 polymer ?
#
loop_
_entity_poly.entity_id
_entity_poly.type
_entity_poly.pdbx_seq_one_letter_code
_entity_poly.pdbx_strand_id
1 'polypeptide(L)' 'LGQLGDDYEQAIELQLSNNRKWQEYNIETTLTYGEDVFGDNYTWLSVALFW' A
#
# COMPACT_ATOMS: atom_id res chain seq x y z
N LEU A 1 -18.02 -33.34 3.56
CA LEU A 1 -17.79 -31.99 4.13
C LEU A 1 -16.30 -31.87 4.38
N GLY A 2 -15.55 -31.17 3.53
CA GLY A 2 -14.12 -30.97 3.78
C GLY A 2 -13.28 -30.81 2.51
N GLN A 3 -13.45 -29.69 1.81
CA GLN A 3 -12.41 -29.06 0.99
C GLN A 3 -12.99 -27.74 0.45
N LEU A 4 -12.95 -26.70 1.27
CA LEU A 4 -13.15 -25.30 0.89
C LEU A 4 -12.27 -24.49 1.83
N GLY A 5 -11.01 -24.29 1.48
CA GLY A 5 -10.12 -23.51 2.33
C GLY A 5 -8.63 -23.56 2.00
N ASP A 6 -8.22 -24.14 0.86
CA ASP A 6 -6.79 -24.33 0.56
C ASP A 6 -6.19 -23.26 -0.37
N ASP A 7 -6.98 -22.31 -0.89
CA ASP A 7 -6.49 -21.20 -1.72
C ASP A 7 -7.04 -19.85 -1.21
N TYR A 8 -6.96 -19.58 0.10
CA TYR A 8 -7.02 -18.18 0.53
C TYR A 8 -5.67 -17.55 0.17
N GLU A 9 -5.59 -17.04 -1.06
CA GLU A 9 -4.44 -16.31 -1.60
C GLU A 9 -4.07 -15.23 -0.57
N GLN A 10 -2.90 -15.39 0.06
CA GLN A 10 -2.49 -14.49 1.13
C GLN A 10 -2.31 -13.09 0.56
N ALA A 11 -3.18 -12.16 0.95
CA ALA A 11 -3.01 -10.76 0.62
C ALA A 11 -1.71 -10.24 1.25
N ILE A 12 -0.77 -9.80 0.40
CA ILE A 12 0.47 -9.16 0.83
C ILE A 12 0.36 -7.69 0.45
N GLU A 13 0.50 -6.80 1.43
CA GLU A 13 0.59 -5.35 1.22
C GLU A 13 1.96 -4.86 1.66
N LEU A 14 2.63 -4.12 0.78
CA LEU A 14 3.88 -3.43 1.02
C LEU A 14 3.63 -1.93 0.94
N GLN A 15 3.85 -1.24 2.06
CA GLN A 15 3.73 0.21 2.16
C GLN A 15 5.10 0.85 2.42
N LEU A 16 5.46 1.81 1.59
CA LEU A 16 6.63 2.67 1.73
C LEU A 16 6.19 4.10 1.98
N SER A 17 6.52 4.65 3.14
CA SER A 17 6.28 6.05 3.47
C SER A 17 7.61 6.82 3.56
N ASN A 18 7.61 8.03 3.01
CA ASN A 18 8.70 8.98 3.13
C ASN A 18 8.12 10.31 3.59
N ASN A 19 8.59 10.81 4.73
CA ASN A 19 8.34 12.17 5.16
C ASN A 19 9.66 12.95 5.07
N ARG A 20 9.64 14.04 4.30
CA ARG A 20 10.78 14.93 4.16
C ARG A 20 10.35 16.37 4.35
N LYS A 21 11.00 17.06 5.28
CA LYS A 21 10.90 18.51 5.42
C LYS A 21 11.82 19.20 4.42
N TRP A 22 11.25 20.09 3.61
CA TRP A 22 11.99 20.93 2.69
C TRP A 22 11.60 22.40 2.89
N GLN A 23 12.51 23.15 3.52
CA GLN A 23 12.29 24.55 3.92
C GLN A 23 11.08 24.68 4.87
N GLU A 24 10.09 25.48 4.50
CA GLU A 24 8.82 25.67 5.22
C GLU A 24 7.80 24.59 4.91
N TYR A 25 8.03 23.76 3.88
CA TYR A 25 7.08 22.75 3.44
C TYR A 25 7.45 21.36 3.96
N ASN A 26 6.43 20.57 4.27
CA ASN A 26 6.55 19.14 4.54
C ASN A 26 5.98 18.38 3.34
N ILE A 27 6.76 17.40 2.89
CA ILE A 27 6.40 16.51 1.79
C ILE A 27 6.25 15.13 2.37
N GLU A 28 5.05 14.58 2.27
CA GLU A 28 4.77 13.19 2.62
C GLU A 28 4.43 12.43 1.36
N THR A 29 5.18 11.37 1.08
CA THR A 29 4.94 10.46 -0.02
C THR A 29 4.66 9.08 0.55
N THR A 30 3.57 8.46 0.11
CA THR A 30 3.23 7.08 0.49
C THR A 30 2.97 6.30 -0.77
N LEU A 31 3.75 5.24 -1.00
CA LEU A 31 3.55 4.27 -2.05
C LEU A 31 3.10 2.97 -1.40
N THR A 32 2.00 2.43 -1.88
CA THR A 32 1.50 1.15 -1.40
C THR A 32 1.22 0.26 -2.58
N TYR A 33 1.66 -0.99 -2.44
CA TYR A 33 1.48 -2.05 -3.39
C TYR A 33 0.84 -3.21 -2.65
N GLY A 34 -0.27 -3.71 -3.13
CA GLY A 34 -0.96 -4.83 -2.50
C GLY A 34 -1.53 -5.79 -3.51
N GLU A 35 -1.63 -7.06 -3.11
CA GLU A 35 -2.32 -8.11 -3.83
C GLU A 35 -3.56 -8.48 -3.03
N ASP A 36 -4.74 -8.41 -3.66
CA ASP A 36 -6.00 -8.78 -3.03
C ASP A 36 -6.17 -10.32 -3.00
N VAL A 37 -7.03 -10.82 -2.12
CA VAL A 37 -7.38 -12.25 -2.00
C VAL A 37 -8.06 -12.82 -3.25
N PHE A 38 -8.36 -11.97 -4.22
CA PHE A 38 -8.91 -12.31 -5.54
C PHE A 38 -7.85 -12.32 -6.66
N GLY A 39 -6.57 -12.12 -6.35
CA GLY A 39 -5.44 -12.15 -7.29
C GLY A 39 -5.22 -10.84 -8.07
N ASP A 40 -5.98 -9.79 -7.76
CA ASP A 40 -5.82 -8.48 -8.37
C ASP A 40 -4.75 -7.66 -7.63
N ASN A 41 -3.76 -7.20 -8.39
CA ASN A 41 -2.72 -6.32 -7.88
C ASN A 41 -3.17 -4.86 -7.96
N TYR A 42 -3.07 -4.14 -6.85
CA TYR A 42 -3.31 -2.71 -6.81
C TYR A 42 -2.07 -1.95 -6.37
N THR A 43 -1.93 -0.75 -6.90
CA THR A 43 -0.86 0.17 -6.54
C THR A 43 -1.44 1.56 -6.37
N TRP A 44 -1.14 2.20 -5.25
CA TRP A 44 -1.54 3.58 -5.01
C TRP A 44 -0.35 4.42 -4.55
N LEU A 45 -0.29 5.64 -5.06
CA LEU A 45 0.70 6.65 -4.70
C LEU A 45 -0.04 7.88 -4.18
N SER A 46 0.29 8.28 -2.96
CA SER A 46 -0.18 9.50 -2.34
C SER A 46 0.97 10.47 -2.12
N VAL A 47 0.73 11.74 -2.42
CA VAL A 47 1.66 12.84 -2.13
C VAL A 47 0.88 13.94 -1.43
N ALA A 48 1.32 14.30 -0.23
CA ALA A 48 0.79 15.42 0.54
C ALA A 48 1.87 16.49 0.71
N LEU A 49 1.45 17.76 0.54
CA LEU A 49 2.28 18.96 0.64
C LEU A 49 1.57 19.94 1.58
N PHE A 50 2.24 20.36 2.65
CA PHE A 50 1.69 21.29 3.64
C PHE A 50 2.76 22.20 4.25
N TRP A 51 2.37 23.37 4.77
CA TRP A 51 3.25 24.40 5.37
C TRP A 51 2.93 24.61 6.84
#